data_AF-A0A954M8B5-F1
#
_entry.id   AF-A0A954M8B5-F1
#
_cell.length_a   1.000
_cell.length_b   1.000
_cell.length_c   1.000
_cell.angle_alpha   90.00
_cell.angle_beta   90.00
_cell.angle_gamma   90.00
#
_symmetry.space_group_name_H-M   'P 1'
#
loop_
_entity.id
_entity.type
_entity.pdbx_description
1 polymer ?
#
loop_
_entity_poly.entity_id
_entity_poly.type
_entity_poly.pdbx_seq_one_letter_code
_entity_poly.pdbx_strand_id
1 'polypeptide(L)'
;MYLRQFIAAGMAAAVAVGCGTDRKDVQQARNDYIEARQEADQTIADARQQGNEYVHETRKVVMDDISDAEQDVEQAKSQAEAHAERAELAETRADGKDAVEEALRDRDKIITDAKREADEEVAEARKELQETQRKAIADAQKAVVEAESALAEEEKGVTSLKSEIASLEAKLKSSSEDEKEDIREKIESVQEDLKAQQEDVAEAKKSLDEKQRELQRVRVTVG
;
A
#
# COMPACT_ATOMS: atom_id res chain seq x y z
N MET A 1 2.98 38.64 -6.86
CA MET A 1 1.84 37.76 -6.50
C MET A 1 1.63 36.78 -7.64
N TYR A 2 2.23 35.59 -7.56
CA TYR A 2 2.01 34.51 -8.52
C TYR A 2 1.26 33.37 -7.85
N LEU A 3 0.15 32.99 -8.50
CA LEU A 3 -0.81 31.99 -8.09
C LEU A 3 -0.17 30.60 -8.20
N ARG A 4 0.14 29.94 -7.07
CA ARG A 4 0.46 28.51 -7.05
C ARG A 4 -0.84 27.72 -7.05
N GLN A 5 -1.19 27.18 -8.21
CA GLN A 5 -2.23 26.15 -8.35
C GLN A 5 -1.74 24.89 -7.63
N PHE A 6 -2.30 24.62 -6.46
CA PHE A 6 -2.24 23.30 -5.84
C PHE A 6 -3.09 22.36 -6.69
N ILE A 7 -2.44 21.47 -7.44
CA ILE A 7 -3.09 20.34 -8.10
C ILE A 7 -3.43 19.35 -6.98
N ALA A 8 -4.65 19.45 -6.46
CA ALA A 8 -5.25 18.41 -5.65
C ALA A 8 -5.54 17.23 -6.58
N ALA A 9 -4.62 16.26 -6.62
CA ALA A 9 -4.85 14.97 -7.24
C ALA A 9 -5.93 14.25 -6.42
N GLY A 10 -7.16 14.29 -6.92
CA GLY A 10 -8.28 13.58 -6.33
C GLY A 10 -8.08 12.08 -6.46
N MET A 11 -7.82 11.40 -5.35
CA MET A 11 -8.07 9.96 -5.22
C MET A 11 -9.58 9.73 -5.24
N ALA A 12 -10.09 9.37 -6.42
CA ALA A 12 -11.42 8.84 -6.57
C ALA A 12 -11.44 7.41 -5.97
N ALA A 13 -11.80 7.32 -4.69
CA ALA A 13 -12.15 6.06 -4.06
C ALA A 13 -13.44 5.53 -4.71
N ALA A 14 -13.29 4.68 -5.72
CA ALA A 14 -14.38 3.90 -6.28
C ALA A 14 -14.77 2.82 -5.26
N VAL A 15 -15.76 3.12 -4.42
CA VAL A 15 -16.41 2.14 -3.54
C VAL A 15 -17.27 1.24 -4.42
N ALA A 16 -16.66 0.20 -4.97
CA ALA A 16 -17.36 -0.89 -5.64
C ALA A 16 -17.95 -1.83 -4.58
N VAL A 17 -19.27 -1.78 -4.49
CA VAL A 17 -20.11 -2.61 -3.64
C VAL A 17 -19.87 -4.10 -3.98
N GLY A 18 -19.25 -4.84 -3.05
CA GLY A 18 -19.22 -6.31 -3.05
C GLY A 18 -17.88 -7.02 -3.34
N CYS A 19 -16.77 -6.31 -3.55
CA CYS A 19 -15.48 -6.93 -3.89
C CYS A 19 -14.58 -7.09 -2.64
N GLY A 20 -14.14 -8.32 -2.36
CA GLY A 20 -13.05 -8.58 -1.42
C GLY A 20 -11.75 -7.92 -1.90
N THR A 21 -10.80 -7.77 -0.98
CA THR A 21 -9.44 -7.33 -1.34
C THR A 21 -8.67 -8.51 -1.92
N ASP A 22 -8.26 -8.38 -3.18
CA ASP A 22 -7.69 -9.46 -3.98
C ASP A 22 -6.18 -9.31 -4.15
N ARG A 23 -5.55 -10.28 -4.81
CA ARG A 23 -4.12 -10.21 -5.19
C ARG A 23 -3.78 -8.99 -6.05
N LYS A 24 -4.72 -8.48 -6.85
CA LYS A 24 -4.53 -7.27 -7.65
C LYS A 24 -4.37 -6.03 -6.77
N ASP A 25 -5.17 -5.92 -5.73
CA ASP A 25 -5.10 -4.79 -4.80
C ASP A 25 -3.78 -4.81 -4.02
N VAL A 26 -3.33 -6.00 -3.59
CA VAL A 26 -2.01 -6.16 -2.95
C VAL A 26 -0.88 -5.76 -3.90
N GLN A 27 -0.98 -6.12 -5.19
CA GLN A 27 0.02 -5.73 -6.18
C GLN A 27 0.02 -4.23 -6.45
N GLN A 28 -1.16 -3.62 -6.51
CA GLN A 28 -1.29 -2.17 -6.66
C GLN A 28 -0.68 -1.45 -5.46
N ALA A 29 -1.05 -1.81 -4.23
CA ALA A 29 -0.46 -1.21 -3.03
C ALA A 29 1.06 -1.42 -2.93
N ARG A 30 1.59 -2.53 -3.50
CA ARG A 30 3.04 -2.74 -3.60
C ARG A 30 3.68 -1.79 -4.60
N ASN A 31 3.05 -1.56 -5.74
CA ASN A 31 3.51 -0.59 -6.74
C ASN A 31 3.47 0.82 -6.15
N ASP A 32 2.37 1.21 -5.51
CA ASP A 32 2.22 2.51 -4.85
C ASP A 32 3.31 2.74 -3.79
N TYR A 33 3.65 1.72 -3.00
CA TYR A 33 4.79 1.76 -2.07
C TYR A 33 6.14 1.93 -2.77
N ILE A 34 6.35 1.30 -3.93
CA ILE A 34 7.59 1.46 -4.71
C ILE A 34 7.67 2.86 -5.31
N GLU A 35 6.57 3.37 -5.85
CA GLU A 35 6.45 4.72 -6.39
C GLU A 35 6.72 5.77 -5.32
N ALA A 36 6.09 5.65 -4.14
CA ALA A 36 6.34 6.53 -3.00
C ALA A 36 7.82 6.57 -2.58
N ARG A 37 8.54 5.44 -2.65
CA ARG A 37 10.00 5.42 -2.39
C ARG A 37 10.81 6.14 -3.46
N GLN A 38 10.42 6.00 -4.73
CA GLN A 38 11.10 6.69 -5.83
C GLN A 38 10.85 8.20 -5.76
N GLU A 39 9.63 8.61 -5.46
CA GLU A 39 9.26 10.01 -5.25
C GLU A 39 9.99 10.61 -4.04
N ALA A 40 10.04 9.89 -2.91
CA ALA A 40 10.84 10.27 -1.75
C ALA A 40 12.32 10.49 -2.08
N ASP A 41 12.94 9.59 -2.83
CA ASP A 41 14.34 9.73 -3.27
C ASP A 41 14.53 10.98 -4.16
N GLN A 42 13.56 11.27 -5.04
CA GLN A 42 13.57 12.47 -5.88
C GLN A 42 13.40 13.75 -5.05
N THR A 43 12.46 13.80 -4.12
CA THR A 43 12.24 14.93 -3.20
C THR A 43 13.52 15.28 -2.43
N ILE A 44 14.23 14.27 -1.91
CA ILE A 44 15.51 14.49 -1.23
C ILE A 44 16.60 14.99 -2.19
N ALA A 45 16.64 14.46 -3.42
CA ALA A 45 17.60 14.90 -4.43
C ALA A 45 17.38 16.37 -4.84
N ASP A 46 16.12 16.74 -5.08
CA ASP A 46 15.74 18.10 -5.45
C ASP A 46 16.02 19.10 -4.32
N ALA A 47 15.72 18.73 -3.07
CA ALA A 47 16.04 19.54 -1.90
C ALA A 47 17.56 19.77 -1.75
N ARG A 48 18.38 18.75 -2.03
CA ARG A 48 19.84 18.88 -2.04
C ARG A 48 20.31 19.80 -3.16
N GLN A 49 19.74 19.67 -4.36
CA GLN A 49 20.10 20.52 -5.49
C GLN A 49 19.76 21.98 -5.18
N GLN A 50 18.52 22.26 -4.78
CA GLN A 50 18.05 23.61 -4.45
C GLN A 50 18.88 24.25 -3.33
N GLY A 51 19.12 23.50 -2.25
CA GLY A 51 19.90 24.02 -1.13
C GLY A 51 21.39 24.25 -1.49
N ASN A 52 21.97 23.43 -2.37
CA ASN A 52 23.33 23.68 -2.87
C ASN A 52 23.40 24.88 -3.81
N GLU A 53 22.40 25.07 -4.67
CA GLU A 53 22.29 26.22 -5.56
C GLU A 53 22.14 27.51 -4.75
N TYR A 54 21.32 27.51 -3.69
CA TYR A 54 21.18 28.63 -2.78
C TYR A 54 22.53 29.03 -2.14
N VAL A 55 23.28 28.07 -1.60
CA VAL A 55 24.62 28.32 -1.04
C VAL A 55 25.61 28.82 -2.10
N HIS A 56 25.50 28.31 -3.34
CA HIS A 56 26.36 28.73 -4.43
C HIS A 56 26.12 30.19 -4.80
N GLU A 57 24.86 30.60 -4.99
CA GLU A 57 24.50 31.98 -5.31
C GLU A 57 24.89 32.94 -4.17
N THR A 58 24.64 32.58 -2.90
CA THR A 58 25.09 33.39 -1.76
C THR A 58 26.61 33.57 -1.76
N ARG A 59 27.37 32.48 -1.98
CA ARG A 59 28.84 32.56 -2.05
C ARG A 59 29.30 33.45 -3.20
N LYS A 60 28.63 33.39 -4.35
CA LYS A 60 28.97 34.19 -5.52
C LYS A 60 28.82 35.68 -5.21
N VAL A 61 27.66 36.09 -4.69
CA VAL A 61 27.41 37.49 -4.29
C VAL A 61 28.46 37.97 -3.28
N VAL A 62 28.74 37.17 -2.25
CA VAL A 62 29.78 37.50 -1.26
C VAL A 62 31.16 37.67 -1.88
N MET A 63 31.53 36.82 -2.85
CA MET A 63 32.83 36.92 -3.52
C MET A 63 32.92 38.14 -4.44
N ASP A 64 31.81 38.50 -5.09
CA ASP A 64 31.72 39.72 -5.89
C ASP A 64 31.89 40.96 -4.97
N ASP A 65 31.18 41.03 -3.83
CA ASP A 65 31.31 42.12 -2.86
C ASP A 65 32.73 42.24 -2.27
N ILE A 66 33.37 41.10 -1.98
CA ILE A 66 34.77 41.08 -1.51
C ILE A 66 35.72 41.58 -2.60
N SER A 67 35.50 41.18 -3.86
CA SER A 67 36.33 41.61 -4.98
C SER A 67 36.23 43.12 -5.21
N ASP A 68 35.02 43.68 -5.10
CA ASP A 68 34.80 45.12 -5.23
C ASP A 68 35.51 45.88 -4.09
N ALA A 69 35.36 45.42 -2.84
CA ALA A 69 36.05 46.02 -1.69
C ALA A 69 37.59 45.89 -1.77
N GLU A 70 38.13 44.80 -2.33
CA GLU A 70 39.56 44.65 -2.60
C GLU A 70 40.06 45.66 -3.63
N GLN A 71 39.26 45.94 -4.66
CA GLN A 71 39.57 46.93 -5.68
C GLN A 71 39.57 48.36 -5.11
N ASP A 72 38.67 48.68 -4.18
CA ASP A 72 38.64 49.98 -3.49
C ASP A 72 39.91 50.20 -2.63
N VAL A 73 40.36 49.15 -1.92
CA VAL A 73 41.65 49.17 -1.20
C VAL A 73 42.83 49.43 -2.15
N GLU A 74 42.83 48.84 -3.35
CA GLU A 74 43.90 49.02 -4.34
C GLU A 74 43.90 50.43 -4.94
N GLN A 75 42.72 51.04 -5.12
CA GLN A 75 42.56 52.36 -5.72
C GLN A 75 42.77 53.53 -4.75
N ALA A 76 42.86 53.26 -3.45
CA ALA A 76 43.06 54.26 -2.41
C ALA A 76 44.29 55.15 -2.69
N LYS A 77 44.11 56.47 -2.66
CA LYS A 77 45.14 57.45 -3.06
C LYS A 77 45.98 57.93 -1.88
N SER A 78 45.55 57.65 -0.66
CA SER A 78 46.26 58.02 0.57
C SER A 78 46.33 56.87 1.56
N GLN A 79 47.29 56.93 2.47
CA GLN A 79 47.43 55.92 3.52
C GLN A 79 46.23 55.90 4.48
N ALA A 80 45.62 57.06 4.75
CA ALA A 80 44.44 57.16 5.59
C ALA A 80 43.22 56.49 4.94
N GLU A 81 43.02 56.74 3.64
CA GLU A 81 41.99 56.09 2.81
C GLU A 81 42.21 54.58 2.75
N ALA A 82 43.44 54.13 2.43
CA ALA A 82 43.76 52.70 2.40
C ALA A 82 43.56 51.99 3.75
N HIS A 83 43.69 52.70 4.87
CA HIS A 83 43.37 52.15 6.19
C HIS A 83 41.86 52.01 6.43
N ALA A 84 41.06 52.97 5.95
CA ALA A 84 39.60 52.91 6.02
C ALA A 84 39.06 51.77 5.12
N GLU A 85 39.47 51.72 3.85
CA GLU A 85 39.04 50.67 2.91
C GLU A 85 39.40 49.27 3.40
N ARG A 86 40.56 49.11 4.07
CA ARG A 86 40.94 47.81 4.67
C ARG A 86 40.06 47.42 5.86
N ALA A 87 39.53 48.39 6.59
CA ALA A 87 38.59 48.12 7.67
C ALA A 87 37.23 47.69 7.08
N GLU A 88 36.77 48.37 6.03
CA GLU A 88 35.54 48.01 5.31
C GLU A 88 35.66 46.62 4.67
N LEU A 89 36.76 46.31 3.96
CA LEU A 89 37.01 44.97 3.43
C LEU A 89 37.01 43.88 4.52
N ALA A 90 37.52 44.19 5.72
CA ALA A 90 37.49 43.25 6.84
C ALA A 90 36.06 43.00 7.35
N GLU A 91 35.21 44.03 7.35
CA GLU A 91 33.78 43.95 7.66
C GLU A 91 33.04 43.14 6.59
N THR A 92 33.21 43.47 5.30
CA THR A 92 32.62 42.72 4.16
C THR A 92 32.98 41.23 4.22
N ARG A 93 34.22 40.90 4.55
CA ARG A 93 34.66 39.50 4.71
C ARG A 93 34.01 38.82 5.91
N ALA A 94 33.79 39.54 7.01
CA ALA A 94 33.11 38.99 8.19
C ALA A 94 31.63 38.74 7.89
N ASP A 95 30.94 39.75 7.36
CA ASP A 95 29.52 39.67 6.99
C ASP A 95 29.27 38.58 5.93
N GLY A 96 30.13 38.52 4.91
CA GLY A 96 30.04 37.51 3.87
C GLY A 96 30.25 36.08 4.41
N LYS A 97 31.14 35.91 5.39
CA LYS A 97 31.31 34.62 6.07
C LYS A 97 30.04 34.24 6.83
N ASP A 98 29.46 35.16 7.57
CA ASP A 98 28.24 34.92 8.34
C ASP A 98 27.05 34.59 7.42
N ALA A 99 26.93 35.29 6.29
CA ALA A 99 25.90 35.02 5.26
C ALA A 99 26.04 33.61 4.66
N VAL A 100 27.26 33.16 4.35
CA VAL A 100 27.50 31.80 3.84
C VAL A 100 27.21 30.75 4.92
N GLU A 101 27.55 31.02 6.19
CA GLU A 101 27.21 30.13 7.30
C GLU A 101 25.69 30.02 7.51
N GLU A 102 24.95 31.12 7.41
CA GLU A 102 23.49 31.12 7.45
C GLU A 102 22.90 30.31 6.29
N ALA A 103 23.37 30.53 5.06
CA ALA A 103 22.92 29.77 3.89
C ALA A 103 23.18 28.26 4.02
N LEU A 104 24.30 27.87 4.63
CA LEU A 104 24.59 26.45 4.92
C LEU A 104 23.62 25.86 5.94
N ARG A 105 23.27 26.61 7.00
CA ARG A 105 22.27 26.16 7.98
C ARG A 105 20.90 26.01 7.34
N ASP A 106 20.52 26.93 6.46
CA ASP A 106 19.22 26.87 5.78
C ASP A 106 19.15 25.74 4.77
N ARG A 107 20.23 25.47 4.01
CA ARG A 107 20.34 24.25 3.20
C ARG A 107 20.10 23.00 4.04
N ASP A 108 20.76 22.91 5.21
CA ASP A 108 20.64 21.73 6.05
C ASP A 108 19.22 21.54 6.60
N LYS A 109 18.50 22.65 6.92
CA LYS A 109 17.07 22.60 7.26
C LYS A 109 16.22 22.10 6.09
N ILE A 110 16.40 22.67 4.89
CA ILE A 110 15.67 22.25 3.68
C ILE A 110 15.81 20.75 3.42
N ILE A 111 17.05 20.23 3.50
CA ILE A 111 17.31 18.80 3.31
C ILE A 111 16.68 17.96 4.43
N THR A 112 16.69 18.45 5.67
CA THR A 112 16.11 17.73 6.81
C THR A 112 14.59 17.66 6.72
N ASP A 113 13.94 18.78 6.35
CA ASP A 113 12.49 18.84 6.18
C ASP A 113 12.04 17.94 5.03
N ALA A 114 12.74 17.99 3.89
CA ALA A 114 12.46 17.11 2.75
C ALA A 114 12.62 15.62 3.09
N LYS A 115 13.62 15.25 3.90
CA LYS A 115 13.76 13.87 4.38
C LYS A 115 12.61 13.45 5.28
N ARG A 116 12.18 14.34 6.19
CA ARG A 116 11.06 14.06 7.09
C ARG A 116 9.77 13.82 6.30
N GLU A 117 9.48 14.68 5.32
CA GLU A 117 8.31 14.54 4.44
C GLU A 117 8.38 13.24 3.62
N ALA A 118 9.53 12.95 3.01
CA ALA A 118 9.77 11.71 2.29
C ALA A 118 9.60 10.45 3.17
N ASP A 119 10.09 10.48 4.41
CA ASP A 119 9.94 9.37 5.36
C ASP A 119 8.47 9.19 5.77
N GLU A 120 7.71 10.28 5.95
CA GLU A 120 6.27 10.27 6.26
C GLU A 120 5.47 9.63 5.10
N GLU A 121 5.70 10.05 3.86
CA GLU A 121 5.03 9.49 2.67
C GLU A 121 5.31 8.00 2.50
N VAL A 122 6.58 7.58 2.60
CA VAL A 122 6.97 6.18 2.50
C VAL A 122 6.37 5.36 3.65
N ALA A 123 6.28 5.92 4.85
CA ALA A 123 5.66 5.25 6.00
C ALA A 123 4.15 5.05 5.81
N GLU A 124 3.45 6.05 5.27
CA GLU A 124 2.02 5.95 4.94
C GLU A 124 1.77 4.89 3.87
N ALA A 125 2.47 4.94 2.74
CA ALA A 125 2.33 3.93 1.68
C ALA A 125 2.67 2.51 2.17
N ARG A 126 3.67 2.38 3.06
CA ARG A 126 3.99 1.09 3.71
C ARG A 126 2.85 0.59 4.59
N LYS A 127 2.19 1.48 5.33
CA LYS A 127 1.06 1.14 6.19
C LYS A 127 -0.13 0.67 5.36
N GLU A 128 -0.43 1.37 4.27
CA GLU A 128 -1.50 0.99 3.33
C GLU A 128 -1.24 -0.38 2.68
N LEU A 129 0.01 -0.65 2.27
CA LEU A 129 0.41 -1.98 1.81
C LEU A 129 0.15 -3.05 2.87
N GLN A 130 0.57 -2.83 4.12
CA GLN A 130 0.35 -3.79 5.20
C GLN A 130 -1.14 -4.02 5.51
N GLU A 131 -1.95 -2.97 5.48
CA GLU A 131 -3.40 -3.07 5.70
C GLU A 131 -4.08 -3.83 4.56
N THR A 132 -3.74 -3.52 3.32
CA THR A 132 -4.23 -4.22 2.12
C THR A 132 -3.86 -5.71 2.15
N GLN A 133 -2.60 -6.02 2.51
CA GLN A 133 -2.13 -7.39 2.69
C GLN A 133 -2.92 -8.16 3.76
N ARG A 134 -3.15 -7.54 4.93
CA ARG A 134 -3.93 -8.14 6.02
C ARG A 134 -5.36 -8.41 5.60
N LYS A 135 -5.99 -7.44 4.93
CA LYS A 135 -7.37 -7.55 4.46
C LYS A 135 -7.53 -8.65 3.42
N ALA A 136 -6.61 -8.75 2.47
CA ALA A 136 -6.62 -9.82 1.47
C ALA A 136 -6.53 -11.23 2.11
N ILE A 137 -5.68 -11.38 3.13
CA ILE A 137 -5.60 -12.65 3.87
C ILE A 137 -6.91 -12.93 4.61
N ALA A 138 -7.46 -11.93 5.31
CA ALA A 138 -8.70 -12.08 6.06
C ALA A 138 -9.89 -12.46 5.15
N ASP A 139 -10.01 -11.81 3.99
CA ASP A 139 -11.06 -12.10 3.00
C ASP A 139 -10.91 -13.52 2.43
N ALA A 140 -9.69 -13.94 2.09
CA ALA A 140 -9.43 -15.30 1.62
C ALA A 140 -9.70 -16.35 2.71
N GLN A 141 -9.37 -16.08 3.98
CA GLN A 141 -9.68 -16.97 5.10
C GLN A 141 -11.19 -17.08 5.31
N LYS A 142 -11.91 -15.96 5.25
CA LYS A 142 -13.37 -15.94 5.37
C LYS A 142 -14.02 -16.80 4.28
N ALA A 143 -13.57 -16.67 3.03
CA ALA A 143 -14.07 -17.47 1.92
C ALA A 143 -13.82 -18.99 2.11
N VAL A 144 -12.72 -19.38 2.74
CA VAL A 144 -12.46 -20.78 3.11
C VAL A 144 -13.46 -21.26 4.17
N VAL A 145 -13.68 -20.49 5.22
CA VAL A 145 -14.63 -20.84 6.30
C VAL A 145 -16.08 -20.95 5.79
N GLU A 146 -16.47 -20.07 4.88
CA GLU A 146 -17.78 -20.13 4.22
C GLU A 146 -17.91 -21.40 3.36
N ALA A 147 -16.86 -21.78 2.62
CA ALA A 147 -16.84 -23.01 1.83
C ALA A 147 -16.85 -24.28 2.70
N GLU A 148 -16.13 -24.29 3.83
CA GLU A 148 -16.17 -25.39 4.80
C GLU A 148 -17.57 -25.57 5.41
N SER A 149 -18.23 -24.45 5.72
CA SER A 149 -19.59 -24.46 6.27
C SER A 149 -20.61 -24.98 5.25
N ALA A 150 -20.49 -24.59 3.98
CA ALA A 150 -21.33 -25.09 2.90
C ALA A 150 -21.14 -26.60 2.72
N LEU A 151 -19.88 -27.07 2.63
CA LEU A 151 -19.58 -28.49 2.52
C LEU A 151 -20.17 -29.31 3.68
N ALA A 152 -20.05 -28.80 4.92
CA ALA A 152 -20.59 -29.48 6.09
C ALA A 152 -22.13 -29.60 6.02
N GLU A 153 -22.82 -28.62 5.45
CA GLU A 153 -24.27 -28.69 5.27
C GLU A 153 -24.65 -29.72 4.20
N GLU A 154 -23.93 -29.76 3.08
CA GLU A 154 -24.17 -30.77 2.05
C GLU A 154 -23.93 -32.20 2.57
N GLU A 155 -22.90 -32.40 3.39
CA GLU A 155 -22.60 -33.70 4.01
C GLU A 155 -23.66 -34.12 5.05
N LYS A 156 -24.30 -33.18 5.75
CA LYS A 156 -25.48 -33.47 6.59
C LYS A 156 -26.66 -33.92 5.74
N GLY A 157 -26.91 -33.28 4.59
CA GLY A 157 -27.94 -33.68 3.64
C GLY A 157 -27.79 -35.14 3.21
N VAL A 158 -26.58 -35.53 2.79
CA VAL A 158 -26.24 -36.94 2.46
C VAL A 158 -26.55 -37.88 3.63
N THR A 159 -26.19 -37.49 4.85
CA THR A 159 -26.41 -38.31 6.05
C THR A 159 -27.90 -38.48 6.35
N SER A 160 -28.70 -37.42 6.18
CA SER A 160 -30.15 -37.44 6.36
C SER A 160 -30.82 -38.39 5.36
N LEU A 161 -30.50 -38.25 4.07
CA LEU A 161 -31.07 -39.10 3.00
C LEU A 161 -30.69 -40.58 3.18
N LYS A 162 -29.45 -40.88 3.59
CA LYS A 162 -29.05 -42.26 3.91
C LYS A 162 -29.85 -42.84 5.08
N SER A 163 -30.13 -42.04 6.10
CA SER A 163 -30.96 -42.46 7.24
C SER A 163 -32.41 -42.72 6.81
N GLU A 164 -32.95 -41.89 5.92
CA GLU A 164 -34.29 -42.06 5.36
C GLU A 164 -34.41 -43.34 4.52
N ILE A 165 -33.44 -43.60 3.64
CA ILE A 165 -33.37 -44.86 2.87
C ILE A 165 -33.35 -46.06 3.82
N ALA A 166 -32.50 -46.06 4.86
CA ALA A 166 -32.44 -47.15 5.82
C ALA A 166 -33.77 -47.37 6.56
N SER A 167 -34.49 -46.30 6.89
CA SER A 167 -35.82 -46.35 7.51
C SER A 167 -36.87 -46.93 6.55
N LEU A 168 -36.87 -46.51 5.28
CA LEU A 168 -37.75 -47.02 4.25
C LEU A 168 -37.46 -48.50 3.95
N GLU A 169 -36.20 -48.91 3.88
CA GLU A 169 -35.81 -50.33 3.71
C GLU A 169 -36.26 -51.20 4.88
N ALA A 170 -36.20 -50.67 6.11
CA ALA A 170 -36.72 -51.37 7.29
C ALA A 170 -38.25 -51.54 7.21
N LYS A 171 -38.97 -50.49 6.81
CA LYS A 171 -40.43 -50.54 6.59
C LYS A 171 -40.81 -51.52 5.48
N LEU A 172 -40.08 -51.51 4.36
CA LEU A 172 -40.30 -52.41 3.22
C LEU A 172 -40.27 -53.89 3.63
N LYS A 173 -39.39 -54.25 4.58
CA LYS A 173 -39.27 -55.62 5.10
C LYS A 173 -40.47 -56.05 5.96
N SER A 174 -41.15 -55.11 6.61
CA SER A 174 -42.28 -55.37 7.51
C SER A 174 -43.67 -55.14 6.91
N SER A 175 -43.77 -54.49 5.74
CA SER A 175 -45.04 -54.12 5.11
C SER A 175 -45.71 -55.26 4.32
N SER A 176 -47.02 -55.13 4.08
CA SER A 176 -47.81 -56.04 3.25
C SER A 176 -47.44 -55.92 1.76
N GLU A 177 -47.84 -56.86 0.91
CA GLU A 177 -47.54 -56.80 -0.53
C GLU A 177 -48.08 -55.54 -1.20
N ASP A 178 -49.29 -55.12 -0.82
CA ASP A 178 -49.96 -53.95 -1.39
C ASP A 178 -49.24 -52.62 -1.09
N GLU A 179 -48.46 -52.53 0.00
CA GLU A 179 -47.71 -51.33 0.39
C GLU A 179 -46.26 -51.31 -0.15
N LYS A 180 -45.75 -52.45 -0.60
CA LYS A 180 -44.33 -52.57 -1.00
C LYS A 180 -43.99 -51.80 -2.26
N GLU A 181 -44.94 -51.65 -3.18
CA GLU A 181 -44.75 -50.90 -4.42
C GLU A 181 -44.51 -49.41 -4.11
N ASP A 182 -45.41 -48.78 -3.36
CA ASP A 182 -45.27 -47.38 -2.91
C ASP A 182 -43.97 -47.12 -2.12
N ILE A 183 -43.55 -48.06 -1.27
CA ILE A 183 -42.30 -47.92 -0.51
C ILE A 183 -41.08 -48.02 -1.44
N ARG A 184 -41.12 -48.88 -2.46
CA ARG A 184 -40.03 -48.98 -3.46
C ARG A 184 -39.90 -47.71 -4.27
N GLU A 185 -41.01 -47.14 -4.74
CA GLU A 185 -40.99 -45.86 -5.47
C GLU A 185 -40.40 -44.74 -4.62
N LYS A 186 -40.75 -44.67 -3.33
CA LYS A 186 -40.13 -43.70 -2.40
C LYS A 186 -38.64 -43.94 -2.21
N ILE A 187 -38.19 -45.20 -2.11
CA ILE A 187 -36.76 -45.51 -2.01
C ILE A 187 -36.04 -45.05 -3.27
N GLU A 188 -36.57 -45.32 -4.46
CA GLU A 188 -35.98 -44.87 -5.72
C GLU A 188 -35.90 -43.34 -5.78
N SER A 189 -36.97 -42.63 -5.42
CA SER A 189 -36.97 -41.16 -5.37
C SER A 189 -35.91 -40.61 -4.41
N VAL A 190 -35.83 -41.13 -3.18
CA VAL A 190 -34.82 -40.67 -2.20
C VAL A 190 -33.40 -41.08 -2.64
N GLN A 191 -33.24 -42.17 -3.39
CA GLN A 191 -31.94 -42.55 -3.97
C GLN A 191 -31.51 -41.60 -5.10
N GLU A 192 -32.45 -41.06 -5.88
CA GLU A 192 -32.15 -40.01 -6.85
C GLU A 192 -31.72 -38.72 -6.15
N ASP A 193 -32.44 -38.30 -5.11
CA ASP A 193 -32.04 -37.15 -4.28
C ASP A 193 -30.66 -37.36 -3.64
N LEU A 194 -30.36 -38.58 -3.15
CA LEU A 194 -29.05 -38.91 -2.59
C LEU A 194 -27.93 -38.77 -3.62
N LYS A 195 -28.17 -39.14 -4.89
CA LYS A 195 -27.18 -38.98 -5.96
C LYS A 195 -26.94 -37.50 -6.26
N ALA A 196 -28.01 -36.71 -6.39
CA ALA A 196 -27.90 -35.26 -6.60
C ALA A 196 -27.12 -34.60 -5.44
N GLN A 197 -27.48 -34.92 -4.19
CA GLN A 197 -26.80 -34.41 -3.00
C GLN A 197 -25.31 -34.83 -2.94
N GLN A 198 -24.95 -36.01 -3.46
CA GLN A 198 -23.55 -36.43 -3.56
C GLN A 198 -22.76 -35.65 -4.61
N GLU A 199 -23.42 -35.24 -5.71
CA GLU A 199 -22.83 -34.34 -6.70
C GLU A 199 -22.60 -32.95 -6.09
N ASP A 200 -23.55 -32.42 -5.31
CA ASP A 200 -23.41 -31.15 -4.58
C ASP A 200 -22.23 -31.18 -3.59
N VAL A 201 -22.06 -32.27 -2.84
CA VAL A 201 -20.88 -32.48 -1.98
C VAL A 201 -19.58 -32.46 -2.79
N ALA A 202 -19.56 -33.06 -3.98
CA ALA A 202 -18.37 -33.08 -4.82
C ALA A 202 -18.03 -31.67 -5.36
N GLU A 203 -19.03 -30.89 -5.74
CA GLU A 203 -18.86 -29.50 -6.15
C GLU A 203 -18.39 -28.62 -4.98
N ALA A 204 -18.99 -28.77 -3.80
CA ALA A 204 -18.57 -28.06 -2.59
C ALA A 204 -17.11 -28.37 -2.20
N LYS A 205 -16.67 -29.63 -2.33
CA LYS A 205 -15.26 -30.02 -2.12
C LYS A 205 -14.32 -29.33 -3.10
N LYS A 206 -14.69 -29.30 -4.39
CA LYS A 206 -13.91 -28.60 -5.40
C LYS A 206 -13.82 -27.10 -5.12
N SER A 207 -14.93 -26.48 -4.72
CA SER A 207 -14.97 -25.07 -4.32
C SER A 207 -14.05 -24.79 -3.13
N LEU A 208 -14.11 -25.63 -2.08
CA LEU A 208 -13.21 -25.53 -0.93
C LEU A 208 -11.73 -25.63 -1.34
N ASP A 209 -11.37 -26.61 -2.17
CA ASP A 209 -10.00 -26.76 -2.68
C ASP A 209 -9.53 -25.51 -3.45
N GLU A 210 -10.41 -24.91 -4.26
CA GLU A 210 -10.11 -23.68 -5.00
C GLU A 210 -9.89 -22.49 -4.05
N LYS A 211 -10.71 -22.33 -3.00
CA LYS A 211 -10.53 -21.27 -1.99
C LYS A 211 -9.28 -21.47 -1.16
N GLN A 212 -8.93 -22.71 -0.79
CA GLN A 212 -7.69 -23.01 -0.08
C GLN A 212 -6.46 -22.71 -0.94
N ARG A 213 -6.49 -23.03 -2.24
CA ARG A 213 -5.42 -22.63 -3.18
C ARG A 213 -5.34 -21.12 -3.32
N GLU A 214 -6.45 -20.41 -3.34
CA GLU A 214 -6.46 -18.95 -3.36
C GLU A 214 -5.80 -18.35 -2.12
N LEU A 215 -6.16 -18.84 -0.93
CA LEU A 215 -5.53 -18.42 0.32
C LEU A 215 -4.01 -18.67 0.31
N GLN A 216 -3.55 -19.81 -0.19
CA GLN A 216 -2.12 -20.07 -0.35
C GLN A 216 -1.45 -19.07 -1.31
N ARG A 217 -2.09 -18.79 -2.45
CA ARG A 217 -1.57 -17.81 -3.42
C ARG A 217 -1.49 -16.41 -2.81
N VAL A 218 -2.52 -15.96 -2.10
CA VAL A 218 -2.51 -14.67 -1.37
C VAL A 218 -1.37 -14.63 -0.35
N ARG A 219 -1.18 -15.70 0.45
CA ARG A 219 -0.07 -15.76 1.42
C ARG A 219 1.30 -15.64 0.76
N VAL A 220 1.50 -16.28 -0.40
CA VAL A 220 2.75 -16.18 -1.17
C VAL A 220 2.93 -14.79 -1.78
N THR A 221 1.86 -14.12 -2.20
CA THR A 221 1.92 -12.74 -2.72
C THR A 221 2.21 -11.71 -1.63
N VAL A 222 1.74 -11.96 -0.41
CA VAL A 222 1.93 -11.09 0.75
C VAL A 222 3.30 -11.27 1.41
N GLY A 223 3.80 -12.51 1.47
CA GLY A 223 5.12 -12.86 2.03
C GLY A 223 6.29 -12.39 1.17
#